data_AF-A0A6B3UJB2-F1
#
_entry.id   AF-A0A6B3UJB2-F1
#
_cell.length_a   1.000
_cell.length_b   1.000
_cell.length_c   1.000
_cell.angle_alpha   90.00
_cell.angle_beta   90.00
_cell.angle_gamma   90.00
#
_symmetry.space_group_name_H-M   'P 1'
#
loop_
_entity.id
_entity.type
_entity.pdbx_description
1 polymer ?
#
loop_
_entity_poly.entity_id
_entity_poly.type
_entity_poly.pdbx_seq_one_letter_code
_entity_poly.pdbx_strand_id
1 'polypeptide(L)'
;LKAERLAELSTRLDAAALRARENAERRARLPELDERMAAAVGRRLRTASDRLTSLDQLRNSLDPNRPLKRGFARVHKADGALVHGSNELAAGDAVRLVFHDGDRAAVIDGEAPPRPTAAPAPKPTAKPVAKPAAKVDPGQGDLF
;
A
#
# COMPACT_ATOMS: atom_id res chain seq x y z
N LEU A 1 78.01 8.14 -17.44
CA LEU A 1 77.74 7.97 -15.99
C LEU A 1 76.78 9.03 -15.39
N LYS A 2 77.15 10.32 -15.20
CA LYS A 2 76.21 11.31 -14.59
C LYS A 2 75.02 11.69 -15.48
N ALA A 3 75.25 11.84 -16.79
CA ALA A 3 74.20 12.19 -17.76
C ALA A 3 73.16 11.08 -17.94
N GLU A 4 73.59 9.82 -17.99
CA GLU A 4 72.69 8.65 -18.11
C GLU A 4 71.78 8.50 -16.89
N ARG A 5 72.32 8.70 -15.67
CA ARG A 5 71.52 8.68 -14.44
C ARG A 5 70.47 9.79 -14.41
N LEU A 6 70.78 10.98 -14.93
CA LEU A 6 69.81 12.07 -15.05
C LEU A 6 68.70 11.73 -16.04
N ALA A 7 69.01 11.12 -17.19
CA ALA A 7 68.02 10.70 -18.17
C ALA A 7 67.10 9.58 -17.64
N GLU A 8 67.65 8.62 -16.88
CA GLU A 8 66.84 7.59 -16.23
C GLU A 8 65.90 8.20 -15.17
N LEU A 9 66.40 9.15 -14.38
CA LEU A 9 65.56 9.83 -13.39
C LEU A 9 64.48 10.70 -14.05
N SER A 10 64.78 11.40 -15.14
CA SER A 10 63.79 12.23 -15.84
C SER A 10 62.67 11.36 -16.43
N THR A 11 63.00 10.27 -17.10
CA THR A 11 61.99 9.34 -17.66
C THR A 11 61.09 8.74 -16.57
N ARG A 12 61.65 8.40 -15.41
CA ARG A 12 60.87 7.91 -14.26
C ARG A 12 59.98 9.00 -13.65
N LEU A 13 60.45 10.24 -13.62
CA LEU A 13 59.70 11.39 -13.13
C LEU A 13 58.53 11.72 -14.09
N ASP A 14 58.77 11.72 -15.40
CA ASP A 14 57.74 11.93 -16.42
C ASP A 14 56.65 10.85 -16.32
N ALA A 15 57.04 9.58 -16.18
CA ALA A 15 56.10 8.48 -15.97
C ALA A 15 55.35 8.57 -14.62
N ALA A 16 55.97 9.15 -13.59
CA ALA A 16 55.30 9.41 -12.31
C ALA A 16 54.29 10.57 -12.43
N ALA A 17 54.64 11.62 -13.17
CA ALA A 17 53.78 12.78 -13.41
C ALA A 17 52.53 12.41 -14.21
N LEU A 18 52.66 11.59 -15.25
CA LEU A 18 51.53 11.05 -16.02
C LEU A 18 50.57 10.26 -15.13
N ARG A 19 51.10 9.34 -14.31
CA ARG A 19 50.29 8.55 -13.35
C ARG A 19 49.60 9.43 -12.31
N ALA A 20 50.28 10.45 -11.80
CA ALA A 20 49.70 11.39 -10.85
C ALA A 20 48.52 12.15 -11.46
N ARG A 21 48.66 12.59 -12.72
CA ARG A 21 47.59 13.26 -13.46
C ARG A 21 46.40 12.34 -13.72
N GLU A 22 46.63 11.13 -14.21
CA GLU A 22 45.55 10.14 -14.41
C GLU A 22 44.80 9.84 -13.10
N ASN A 23 45.52 9.70 -11.99
CA ASN A 23 44.91 9.48 -10.68
C ASN A 23 44.10 10.69 -10.21
N ALA A 24 44.57 11.91 -10.46
CA ALA A 24 43.83 13.13 -10.16
C ALA A 24 42.54 13.22 -10.98
N GLU A 25 42.59 12.92 -12.28
CA GLU A 25 41.41 12.90 -13.16
C GLU A 25 40.39 11.83 -12.74
N ARG A 26 40.84 10.63 -12.36
CA ARG A 26 39.96 9.58 -11.81
C ARG A 26 39.31 10.02 -10.51
N ARG A 27 40.07 10.63 -9.60
CA ARG A 27 39.56 11.14 -8.32
C ARG A 27 38.56 12.27 -8.49
N ALA A 28 38.76 13.14 -9.48
CA ALA A 28 37.82 14.22 -9.79
C ALA A 28 36.43 13.71 -10.23
N ARG A 29 36.34 12.48 -10.74
CA ARG A 29 35.06 11.85 -11.13
C ARG A 29 34.33 11.13 -9.99
N LEU A 30 35.00 10.85 -8.87
CA LEU A 30 34.40 10.14 -7.74
C LEU A 30 33.21 10.88 -7.10
N PRO A 31 33.25 12.21 -6.89
CA PRO A 31 32.12 12.93 -6.30
C PRO A 31 30.83 12.80 -7.10
N GLU A 32 30.89 12.93 -8.43
CA GLU A 32 29.72 12.80 -9.30
C GLU A 32 29.13 11.38 -9.22
N LEU A 33 29.98 10.35 -9.21
CA LEU A 33 29.55 8.97 -9.07
C LEU A 33 28.90 8.71 -7.70
N ASP A 34 29.47 9.28 -6.64
CA ASP A 34 28.96 9.16 -5.27
C ASP A 34 27.59 9.83 -5.12
N GLU A 35 27.42 11.05 -5.64
CA GLU A 35 26.13 11.75 -5.67
C GLU A 35 25.06 10.96 -6.43
N ARG A 36 25.42 10.41 -7.60
CA ARG A 36 24.50 9.58 -8.40
C ARG A 36 24.13 8.29 -7.68
N MET A 37 25.08 7.66 -7.00
CA MET A 37 24.84 6.46 -6.20
C MET A 37 23.91 6.77 -5.02
N ALA A 38 24.23 7.82 -4.25
CA ALA A 38 23.43 8.25 -3.10
C ALA A 38 21.99 8.57 -3.53
N ALA A 39 21.81 9.28 -4.64
CA ALA A 39 20.49 9.58 -5.18
C ALA A 39 19.73 8.32 -5.62
N ALA A 40 20.41 7.35 -6.26
CA ALA A 40 19.80 6.09 -6.67
C ALA A 40 19.37 5.24 -5.46
N VAL A 41 20.21 5.14 -4.43
CA VAL A 41 19.90 4.44 -3.18
C VAL A 41 18.73 5.12 -2.47
N GLY A 42 18.75 6.45 -2.36
CA GLY A 42 17.67 7.23 -1.74
C GLY A 42 16.33 7.03 -2.43
N ARG A 43 16.29 7.03 -3.77
CA ARG A 43 15.07 6.72 -4.54
C ARG A 43 14.58 5.30 -4.27
N ARG A 44 15.49 4.32 -4.28
CA ARG A 44 15.13 2.90 -4.06
C ARG A 44 14.57 2.65 -2.66
N LEU A 45 15.16 3.27 -1.64
CA LEU A 45 14.65 3.20 -0.26
C LEU A 45 13.27 3.85 -0.15
N ARG A 46 13.06 5.03 -0.75
CA ARG A 46 11.76 5.70 -0.73
C ARG A 46 10.66 4.85 -1.35
N THR A 47 10.90 4.30 -2.55
CA THR A 47 9.93 3.41 -3.21
C THR A 47 9.65 2.15 -2.38
N ALA A 48 10.65 1.59 -1.69
CA ALA A 48 10.44 0.45 -0.81
C ALA A 48 9.57 0.82 0.40
N SER A 49 9.83 1.98 1.03
CA SER A 49 9.03 2.50 2.14
C SER A 49 7.59 2.81 1.74
N ASP A 50 7.37 3.40 0.56
CA ASP A 50 6.03 3.71 0.06
C ASP A 50 5.23 2.43 -0.19
N ARG A 51 5.88 1.39 -0.75
CA ARG A 51 5.28 0.06 -0.93
C ARG A 51 4.95 -0.61 0.40
N LEU A 52 5.84 -0.53 1.39
CA LEU A 52 5.57 -1.07 2.72
C LEU A 52 4.35 -0.37 3.35
N THR A 53 4.29 0.95 3.22
CA THR A 53 3.20 1.77 3.74
C THR A 53 1.87 1.43 3.06
N SER A 54 1.84 1.26 1.74
CA SER A 54 0.62 0.89 1.02
C SER A 54 0.15 -0.53 1.37
N LEU A 55 1.08 -1.47 1.55
CA LEU A 55 0.77 -2.82 2.01
C LEU A 55 0.21 -2.82 3.44
N ASP A 56 0.75 -1.98 4.33
CA ASP A 56 0.20 -1.85 5.68
C ASP A 56 -1.20 -1.21 5.68
N GLN A 57 -1.43 -0.19 4.86
CA GLN A 57 -2.76 0.39 4.68
C GLN A 57 -3.77 -0.64 4.13
N LEU A 58 -3.35 -1.45 3.15
CA LEU A 58 -4.16 -2.53 2.61
C LEU A 58 -4.45 -3.59 3.68
N ARG A 59 -3.43 -4.03 4.42
CA ARG A 59 -3.59 -4.94 5.56
C ARG A 59 -4.60 -4.40 6.56
N ASN A 60 -4.48 -3.13 6.92
CA ASN A 60 -5.39 -2.48 7.85
C ASN A 60 -6.82 -2.39 7.28
N SER A 61 -7.00 -2.18 5.96
CA SER A 61 -8.32 -2.17 5.30
C SER A 61 -8.96 -3.54 5.20
N LEU A 62 -8.16 -4.59 5.04
CA LEU A 62 -8.60 -5.98 4.97
C LEU A 62 -8.69 -6.62 6.35
N ASP A 63 -8.27 -5.93 7.41
CA ASP A 63 -8.33 -6.44 8.78
C ASP A 63 -9.81 -6.55 9.22
N PRO A 64 -10.35 -7.78 9.34
CA PRO A 64 -11.75 -8.02 9.69
C PRO A 64 -12.08 -7.61 11.13
N ASN A 65 -11.09 -7.18 11.91
CA ASN A 65 -11.25 -6.72 13.29
C ASN A 65 -11.53 -5.22 13.43
N ARG A 66 -11.51 -4.45 12.33
CA ARG A 66 -11.87 -3.02 12.36
C ARG A 66 -13.28 -2.71 12.89
N PRO A 67 -14.31 -3.57 12.73
CA PRO A 67 -15.58 -3.39 13.42
C PRO A 67 -15.43 -3.54 14.94
N LEU A 68 -14.65 -4.49 15.46
CA LEU A 68 -14.58 -4.74 16.91
C LEU A 68 -14.03 -3.55 17.70
N LYS A 69 -13.13 -2.73 17.11
CA LYS A 69 -12.60 -1.52 17.76
C LYS A 69 -13.60 -0.35 17.85
N ARG A 70 -14.75 -0.42 17.16
CA ARG A 70 -15.81 0.61 17.19
C ARG A 70 -16.99 0.22 18.09
N GLY A 71 -16.85 -0.84 18.90
CA GLY A 71 -17.89 -1.32 19.81
C GLY A 71 -18.82 -2.38 19.22
N PHE A 72 -18.44 -3.05 18.13
CA PHE A 72 -19.20 -4.16 17.57
C PHE A 72 -18.77 -5.49 18.20
N ALA A 73 -19.74 -6.34 18.59
CA ALA A 73 -19.48 -7.68 19.12
C ALA A 73 -19.78 -8.74 18.05
N ARG A 74 -18.92 -9.76 17.93
CA ARG A 74 -19.24 -10.96 17.13
C ARG A 74 -19.99 -11.95 18.00
N VAL A 75 -21.19 -12.35 17.58
CA VAL A 75 -22.04 -13.29 18.33
C VAL A 75 -21.81 -14.69 17.79
N HIS A 76 -21.29 -15.59 18.62
CA HIS A 76 -21.18 -17.01 18.33
C HIS A 76 -22.25 -17.78 19.11
N LYS A 77 -22.85 -18.80 18.50
CA LYS A 77 -23.69 -19.76 19.22
C LYS A 77 -22.86 -20.66 20.14
N ALA A 78 -23.54 -21.40 21.02
CA ALA A 78 -22.94 -22.46 21.83
C ALA A 78 -22.09 -23.45 21.01
N ASP A 79 -22.48 -23.72 19.77
CA ASP A 79 -21.78 -24.62 18.83
C ASP A 79 -20.57 -23.97 18.13
N GLY A 80 -20.28 -22.70 18.40
CA GLY A 80 -19.16 -21.95 17.79
C GLY A 80 -19.46 -21.32 16.42
N ALA A 81 -20.65 -21.58 15.85
CA ALA A 81 -21.09 -20.94 14.61
C ALA A 81 -21.29 -19.42 14.79
N LEU A 82 -20.83 -18.62 13.83
CA LEU A 82 -21.00 -17.16 13.82
C LEU A 82 -22.42 -16.81 13.38
N VAL A 83 -23.14 -16.04 14.19
CA VAL A 83 -24.49 -15.57 13.89
C VAL A 83 -24.41 -14.34 12.99
N HIS A 84 -25.14 -14.35 11.87
CA HIS A 84 -25.13 -13.26 10.89
C HIS A 84 -26.37 -12.36 10.99
N GLY A 85 -27.42 -12.82 11.66
CA GLY A 85 -28.63 -12.04 11.89
C GLY A 85 -29.41 -12.51 13.10
N SER A 86 -30.19 -11.60 13.70
CA SER A 86 -31.01 -11.88 14.90
C SER A 86 -32.02 -13.01 14.71
N ASN A 87 -32.40 -13.32 13.46
CA ASN A 87 -33.36 -14.38 13.14
C ASN A 87 -32.82 -15.79 13.37
N GLU A 88 -31.51 -15.93 13.50
CA GLU A 88 -30.86 -17.22 13.78
C GLU A 88 -30.86 -17.54 15.28
N LEU A 89 -31.27 -16.60 16.14
CA LEU A 89 -31.26 -16.73 17.60
C LEU A 89 -32.69 -16.81 18.13
N ALA A 90 -32.91 -17.75 19.06
CA ALA A 90 -34.15 -17.87 19.81
C ALA A 90 -33.99 -17.34 21.23
N ALA A 91 -35.11 -16.99 21.87
CA ALA A 91 -35.12 -16.68 23.29
C ALA A 91 -34.64 -17.91 24.09
N GLY A 92 -33.68 -17.71 24.99
CA GLY A 92 -33.03 -18.77 25.75
C GLY A 92 -31.73 -19.30 25.13
N ASP A 93 -31.35 -18.88 23.92
CA ASP A 93 -30.08 -19.32 23.31
C ASP A 93 -28.87 -18.76 24.07
N ALA A 94 -27.96 -19.66 24.45
CA ALA A 94 -26.66 -19.29 24.99
C ALA A 94 -25.71 -18.88 23.84
N VAL A 95 -25.18 -17.67 23.94
CA VAL A 95 -24.25 -17.09 22.96
C VAL A 95 -22.96 -16.62 23.62
N ARG A 96 -21.89 -16.61 22.83
CA ARG A 96 -20.61 -16.00 23.18
C ARG A 96 -20.43 -14.73 22.37
N LEU A 97 -20.34 -13.61 23.08
CA LEU A 97 -20.02 -12.30 22.51
C LEU A 97 -18.51 -12.13 22.53
N VAL A 98 -17.90 -12.05 21.36
CA VAL A 98 -16.46 -11.81 21.20
C VAL A 98 -16.24 -10.33 20.91
N PHE A 99 -15.58 -9.66 21.86
CA PHE A 99 -15.14 -8.27 21.77
C PHE A 99 -13.65 -8.23 21.42
N HIS A 100 -13.10 -7.02 21.24
CA HIS A 100 -11.69 -6.86 20.88
C HIS A 100 -10.71 -7.25 22.00
N ASP A 101 -11.19 -7.21 23.25
CA ASP A 101 -10.46 -7.35 24.51
C ASP A 101 -10.77 -8.66 25.25
N GLY A 102 -11.78 -9.40 24.80
CA GLY A 102 -12.16 -10.67 25.41
C GLY A 102 -13.52 -11.16 24.95
N ASP A 103 -13.89 -12.32 25.44
CA ASP A 103 -15.17 -12.96 25.19
C ASP A 103 -16.04 -13.03 26.46
N ARG A 104 -17.36 -12.94 26.28
CA ARG A 104 -18.32 -13.04 27.39
C ARG A 104 -19.53 -13.87 26.98
N ALA A 105 -19.97 -14.74 27.89
CA ALA A 105 -21.21 -15.49 27.71
C ALA A 105 -22.43 -14.59 27.97
N ALA A 106 -23.47 -14.74 27.15
CA ALA A 106 -24.76 -14.08 27.29
C ALA A 106 -25.88 -15.06 26.89
N VAL A 107 -27.10 -14.79 27.36
CA VAL A 107 -28.31 -15.51 26.96
C VAL A 107 -29.22 -14.50 26.26
N ILE A 108 -29.80 -14.90 25.13
CA ILE A 108 -30.73 -14.05 24.39
C ILE A 108 -32.10 -14.06 25.09
N ASP A 109 -32.53 -12.92 25.61
CA ASP A 109 -33.86 -12.74 26.19
C ASP A 109 -34.75 -11.90 25.25
N GLY A 110 -36.05 -12.19 25.25
CA GLY A 110 -37.07 -11.45 24.50
C GLY A 110 -37.59 -12.16 23.26
N GLU A 111 -38.88 -11.97 22.98
CA GLU A 111 -39.54 -12.47 21.78
C GLU A 111 -39.05 -11.69 20.55
N ALA A 112 -38.73 -12.41 19.46
CA ALA A 112 -38.17 -11.81 18.26
C ALA A 112 -39.10 -10.69 17.74
N PRO A 113 -38.61 -9.45 17.55
CA PRO A 113 -39.45 -8.37 17.07
C PRO A 113 -40.01 -8.73 15.67
N PRO A 114 -41.27 -8.35 15.38
CA PRO A 114 -41.88 -8.66 14.10
C PRO A 114 -41.04 -8.06 12.97
N ARG A 115 -40.79 -8.90 11.95
CA ARG A 115 -40.03 -8.60 10.73
C ARG A 115 -40.35 -7.18 10.22
N PRO A 116 -39.36 -6.28 10.03
CA PRO A 116 -39.55 -5.18 9.10
C PRO A 116 -39.79 -5.81 7.73
N THR A 117 -41.00 -5.64 7.21
CA THR A 117 -41.36 -6.09 5.86
C THR A 117 -40.33 -5.51 4.90
N ALA A 118 -39.69 -6.39 4.12
CA ALA A 118 -38.77 -5.97 3.09
C ALA A 118 -39.46 -4.89 2.24
N ALA A 119 -38.89 -3.68 2.23
CA ALA A 119 -39.35 -2.65 1.31
C ALA A 119 -39.29 -3.25 -0.11
N PRO A 120 -40.38 -3.12 -0.91
CA PRO A 120 -40.42 -3.73 -2.23
C PRO A 120 -39.24 -3.22 -3.05
N ALA A 121 -38.48 -4.14 -3.63
CA ALA A 121 -37.38 -3.83 -4.54
C ALA A 121 -37.87 -2.82 -5.59
N PRO A 122 -37.14 -1.73 -5.86
CA PRO A 122 -37.53 -0.80 -6.90
C PRO A 122 -37.62 -1.56 -8.23
N LYS A 123 -38.79 -1.49 -8.86
CA LYS A 123 -39.04 -2.08 -10.18
C LYS A 123 -37.96 -1.57 -11.16
N PRO A 124 -37.39 -2.42 -12.02
CA PRO A 124 -36.44 -1.96 -13.03
C PRO A 124 -37.14 -0.94 -13.93
N THR A 125 -36.72 0.31 -13.86
CA THR A 125 -37.15 1.33 -14.81
C THR A 125 -36.59 0.98 -16.19
N ALA A 126 -37.51 0.90 -17.15
CA ALA A 126 -37.21 0.59 -18.53
C ALA A 126 -36.13 1.52 -19.09
N LYS A 127 -35.18 0.95 -19.83
CA LYS A 127 -34.14 1.66 -20.57
C LYS A 127 -34.79 2.71 -21.50
N PRO A 128 -34.39 4.00 -21.45
CA PRO A 128 -34.81 4.96 -22.45
C PRO A 128 -34.19 4.59 -23.81
N VAL A 129 -35.05 4.48 -24.82
CA VAL A 129 -34.66 4.31 -26.23
C VAL A 129 -33.84 5.51 -26.66
N ALA A 130 -32.67 5.25 -27.25
CA ALA A 130 -31.75 6.24 -27.78
C ALA A 130 -32.42 7.09 -28.87
N LYS A 131 -32.31 8.43 -28.75
CA LYS A 131 -32.51 9.36 -29.86
C LYS A 131 -31.18 9.55 -30.60
N PRO A 132 -31.18 9.61 -31.94
CA PRO A 132 -29.96 9.61 -32.74
C PRO A 132 -29.22 10.96 -32.72
N ALA A 133 -27.91 10.83 -32.93
CA ALA A 133 -26.86 11.83 -32.78
C ALA A 133 -27.05 13.12 -33.60
N ALA A 134 -26.76 14.26 -32.96
CA ALA A 134 -26.42 15.51 -33.63
C ALA A 134 -24.93 15.82 -33.37
N LYS A 135 -24.27 16.20 -34.46
CA LYS A 135 -22.84 16.44 -34.69
C LYS A 135 -22.12 17.23 -33.58
N VAL A 136 -20.89 16.82 -33.27
CA VAL A 136 -19.89 17.62 -32.55
C VAL A 136 -18.67 17.75 -33.45
N ASP A 137 -18.32 19.00 -33.78
CA ASP A 137 -17.08 19.38 -34.46
C ASP A 137 -15.86 19.04 -33.59
N PRO A 138 -14.74 18.55 -34.16
CA PRO A 138 -13.53 18.27 -33.39
C PRO A 138 -12.64 19.50 -33.36
N GLY A 139 -12.64 20.20 -32.23
CA GLY A 139 -11.66 21.24 -31.95
C GLY A 139 -11.63 21.53 -30.46
N GLN A 140 -10.41 21.54 -29.89
CA GLN A 140 -10.08 21.85 -28.49
C GLN A 140 -10.16 20.60 -27.58
N GLY A 141 -9.07 20.02 -27.06
CA GLY A 141 -7.83 20.63 -26.62
C GLY A 141 -7.87 20.73 -25.09
N ASP A 142 -7.37 19.71 -24.39
CA ASP A 142 -6.93 19.76 -22.98
C ASP A 142 -6.12 18.47 -22.70
N LEU A 143 -4.79 18.57 -22.59
CA LEU A 143 -4.04 18.76 -21.35
C LEU A 143 -4.18 17.60 -20.36
N PHE A 144 -3.47 16.51 -20.67
CA PHE A 144 -2.70 15.70 -19.73
C PHE A 144 -1.41 15.24 -20.43
#